data_AF-A0A1X1ATB8-F1
#
_entry.id   AF-A0A1X1ATB8-F1
#
_cell.length_a   1.000
_cell.length_b   1.000
_cell.length_c   1.000
_cell.angle_alpha   90.00
_cell.angle_beta   90.00
_cell.angle_gamma   90.00
#
_symmetry.space_group_name_H-M   'P 1'
#
loop_
_entity.id
_entity.type
_entity.pdbx_description
1 polymer ?
#
loop_
_entity_poly.entity_id
_entity_poly.type
_entity_poly.pdbx_seq_one_letter_code
_entity_poly.pdbx_strand_id
1 'polypeptide(L)'
;MVAVSGKVTFYDGRVVRSECARLIEQNGATFTADFSSYVTLLVQGDLSNQRVTDPDNEFSKKLRDAYERRLQGEHVHVVSDRGFEDLVNGFSADCLSLSKSELGGVFSPPERGDDILGRRLKPRKPSTHDPVALTADLAALDRGTAAHIDTLRLLATFLLDYDVQTHDPMPGAPLFDAGWIWCRDIYIAEVKSLGAGVAAETQQIRLGLGQLLDYSYQLDKAVQPVLVLERPPSDSRWQHVCESVGVILTYPPLFSGI
;
A
#
# COMPACT_ATOMS: atom_id res chain seq x y z
N MET A 1 -5.98 23.48 11.19
CA MET A 1 -4.87 24.05 10.38
C MET A 1 -3.83 22.96 10.16
N VAL A 2 -3.16 22.96 9.01
CA VAL A 2 -2.22 21.89 8.61
C VAL A 2 -0.81 22.46 8.49
N ALA A 3 0.14 21.82 9.16
CA ALA A 3 1.56 22.12 9.01
C ALA A 3 2.28 20.97 8.29
N VAL A 4 3.34 21.27 7.55
CA VAL A 4 4.17 20.27 6.87
C VAL A 4 5.60 20.36 7.40
N SER A 5 6.20 19.20 7.66
CA SER A 5 7.61 19.04 8.02
C SER A 5 8.34 18.30 6.90
N GLY A 6 9.54 18.77 6.54
CA GLY A 6 10.37 18.11 5.53
C GLY A 6 9.83 18.17 4.10
N LYS A 7 10.25 17.20 3.28
CA LYS A 7 9.94 17.09 1.85
C LYS A 7 8.89 16.00 1.66
N VAL A 8 7.70 16.35 1.19
CA VAL A 8 6.66 15.36 0.88
C VAL A 8 6.88 14.79 -0.51
N THR A 9 6.94 13.46 -0.61
CA THR A 9 7.07 12.72 -1.87
C THR A 9 5.81 11.87 -2.08
N PHE A 10 5.18 12.02 -3.23
CA PHE A 10 4.02 11.20 -3.62
C PHE A 10 4.48 9.89 -4.25
N TYR A 11 3.60 8.89 -4.33
CA TYR A 11 3.93 7.56 -4.87
C TYR A 11 4.45 7.56 -6.31
N ASP A 12 4.14 8.59 -7.10
CA ASP A 12 4.67 8.77 -8.46
C ASP A 12 6.08 9.42 -8.50
N GLY A 13 6.71 9.59 -7.34
CA GLY A 13 8.02 10.19 -7.18
C GLY A 13 8.02 11.72 -7.26
N ARG A 14 6.86 12.37 -7.42
CA ARG A 14 6.78 13.84 -7.41
C ARG A 14 7.03 14.37 -6.02
N VAL A 15 7.83 15.42 -5.98
CA VAL A 15 8.21 16.15 -4.78
C VAL A 15 7.51 17.49 -4.78
N VAL A 16 6.78 17.80 -3.71
CA VAL A 16 5.70 18.80 -3.82
C VAL A 16 5.78 19.87 -2.71
N ARG A 17 6.96 20.21 -2.20
CA ARG A 17 7.10 21.12 -1.03
C ARG A 17 6.35 22.46 -1.18
N SER A 18 6.42 23.09 -2.36
CA SER A 18 5.71 24.35 -2.66
C SER A 18 4.23 24.17 -3.00
N GLU A 19 3.80 22.95 -3.28
CA GLU A 19 2.47 22.64 -3.82
C GLU A 19 1.59 21.89 -2.80
N CYS A 20 2.17 21.46 -1.67
CA CYS A 20 1.41 20.97 -0.51
C CYS A 20 0.41 22.02 0.00
N ALA A 21 0.81 23.30 0.07
CA ALA A 21 -0.09 24.39 0.47
C ALA A 21 -1.33 24.46 -0.43
N ARG A 22 -1.11 24.42 -1.76
CA ARG A 22 -2.17 24.41 -2.77
C ARG A 22 -3.10 23.20 -2.60
N LEU A 23 -2.55 22.00 -2.40
CA LEU A 23 -3.34 20.78 -2.20
C LEU A 23 -4.16 20.81 -0.91
N ILE A 24 -3.60 21.33 0.18
CA ILE A 24 -4.29 21.51 1.47
C ILE A 24 -5.47 22.47 1.31
N GLU A 25 -5.24 23.61 0.67
CA GLU A 25 -6.27 24.63 0.44
C GLU A 25 -7.39 24.15 -0.49
N GLN A 26 -7.04 23.40 -1.55
CA GLN A 26 -8.02 22.80 -2.46
C GLN A 26 -8.92 21.76 -1.77
N ASN A 27 -8.43 21.12 -0.71
CA ASN A 27 -9.20 20.20 0.10
C ASN A 27 -9.86 20.88 1.31
N GLY A 28 -9.96 22.22 1.31
CA GLY A 28 -10.72 22.99 2.29
C GLY A 28 -10.01 23.22 3.64
N ALA A 29 -8.71 22.95 3.73
CA ALA A 29 -7.93 23.17 4.94
C ALA A 29 -6.99 24.39 4.80
N THR A 30 -6.57 24.96 5.93
CA THR A 30 -5.63 26.10 5.96
C THR A 30 -4.20 25.62 6.18
N PHE A 31 -3.30 25.95 5.27
CA PHE A 31 -1.87 25.67 5.40
C PHE A 31 -1.16 26.71 6.30
N THR A 32 -0.19 26.26 7.09
CA THR A 32 0.76 27.13 7.81
C THR A 32 2.19 26.61 7.64
N ALA A 33 3.14 27.54 7.53
CA ALA A 33 4.55 27.23 7.56
C ALA A 33 5.04 26.92 8.98
N ASP A 34 4.44 27.54 10.00
CA ASP A 34 4.87 27.44 11.41
C ASP A 34 3.93 26.53 12.21
N PHE A 35 4.49 25.85 13.21
CA PHE A 35 3.69 25.07 14.14
C PHE A 35 3.12 25.99 15.23
N SER A 36 1.83 25.89 15.49
CA SER A 36 1.13 26.67 16.52
C SER A 36 0.03 25.86 17.18
N SER A 37 -0.60 26.40 18.23
CA SER A 37 -1.71 25.75 18.94
C SER A 37 -2.93 25.47 18.05
N TYR A 38 -3.08 26.16 16.92
CA TYR A 38 -4.17 25.93 15.96
C TYR A 38 -3.88 24.80 14.97
N VAL A 39 -2.65 24.26 14.96
CA VAL A 39 -2.32 23.08 14.15
C VAL A 39 -3.02 21.87 14.73
N THR A 40 -3.81 21.20 13.90
CA THR A 40 -4.54 19.96 14.24
C THR A 40 -4.01 18.76 13.48
N LEU A 41 -3.26 19.00 12.39
CA LEU A 41 -2.63 17.99 11.55
C LEU A 41 -1.21 18.44 11.17
N LEU A 42 -0.25 17.54 11.36
CA LEU A 42 1.14 17.68 10.94
C LEU A 42 1.47 16.58 9.93
N VAL A 43 1.94 16.97 8.74
CA VAL A 43 2.44 16.04 7.72
C VAL A 43 3.95 15.88 7.91
N GLN A 44 4.40 14.65 8.12
CA GLN A 44 5.81 14.26 8.23
C GLN A 44 6.31 13.77 6.86
N GLY A 45 7.10 14.58 6.15
CA GLY A 45 7.77 14.20 4.90
C GLY A 45 9.17 13.58 5.11
N ASP A 46 9.79 13.14 4.00
CA ASP A 46 11.13 12.59 3.93
C ASP A 46 12.23 13.63 4.29
N LEU A 47 13.21 13.17 5.05
CA LEU A 47 14.32 13.93 5.63
C LEU A 47 15.70 13.41 5.19
N SER A 48 15.75 12.36 4.36
CA SER A 48 16.97 11.66 3.94
C SER A 48 18.07 12.55 3.33
N ASN A 49 17.70 13.70 2.76
CA ASN A 49 18.61 14.66 2.13
C ASN A 49 18.88 15.94 2.94
N GLN A 50 18.33 16.06 4.14
CA GLN A 50 18.70 17.14 5.06
C GLN A 50 19.72 16.57 6.04
N ARG A 51 20.95 17.12 6.06
CA ARG A 51 21.95 16.78 7.09
C ARG A 51 21.39 17.12 8.47
N VAL A 52 20.71 16.18 9.11
CA VAL A 52 20.28 16.29 10.51
C VAL A 52 21.45 15.83 11.38
N THR A 53 22.48 16.68 11.45
CA THR A 53 23.58 16.58 12.42
C THR A 53 23.44 17.64 13.52
N ASP A 54 22.22 18.08 13.82
CA ASP A 54 22.00 19.14 14.79
C ASP A 54 20.75 18.90 15.65
N PRO A 55 20.88 18.72 16.98
CA PRO A 55 19.76 18.57 17.92
C PRO A 55 18.81 19.79 17.97
N ASP A 56 19.23 20.94 17.43
CA ASP A 56 18.50 22.21 17.48
C ASP A 56 17.77 22.60 16.18
N ASN A 57 17.69 21.72 15.17
CA ASN A 57 16.95 22.03 13.94
C ASN A 57 15.41 22.06 14.14
N GLU A 58 14.76 23.03 13.48
CA GLU A 58 13.31 23.32 13.50
C GLU A 58 12.37 22.13 13.15
N PHE A 59 12.91 21.04 12.60
CA PHE A 59 12.13 19.86 12.21
C PHE A 59 11.83 18.91 13.37
N SER A 60 12.86 18.68 14.21
CA SER A 60 12.68 18.05 15.51
C SER A 60 11.74 18.90 16.35
N LYS A 61 11.76 20.23 16.16
CA LYS A 61 10.86 21.16 16.85
C LYS A 61 9.39 20.91 16.50
N LYS A 62 8.96 20.86 15.23
CA LYS A 62 7.53 20.62 14.91
C LYS A 62 7.00 19.27 15.41
N LEU A 63 7.79 18.20 15.28
CA LEU A 63 7.42 16.88 15.80
C LEU A 63 7.43 16.83 17.33
N ARG A 64 8.38 17.52 17.96
CA ARG A 64 8.45 17.70 19.42
C ARG A 64 7.29 18.51 19.94
N ASP A 65 6.93 19.61 19.29
CA ASP A 65 5.78 20.44 19.64
C ASP A 65 4.48 19.62 19.53
N ALA A 66 4.33 18.80 18.48
CA ALA A 66 3.20 17.88 18.35
C ALA A 66 3.18 16.82 19.45
N TYR A 67 4.35 16.26 19.81
CA TYR A 67 4.48 15.29 20.89
C TYR A 67 4.18 15.87 22.27
N GLU A 68 4.71 17.05 22.57
CA GLU A 68 4.47 17.78 23.83
C GLU A 68 3.00 18.13 24.00
N ARG A 69 2.32 18.57 22.93
CA ARG A 69 0.88 18.80 22.95
C ARG A 69 0.08 17.52 23.22
N ARG A 70 0.44 16.40 22.58
CA ARG A 70 -0.17 15.11 22.87
C ARG A 70 0.00 14.71 24.34
N LEU A 71 1.17 14.95 24.94
CA LEU A 71 1.40 14.72 26.37
C LEU A 71 0.55 15.63 27.28
N GLN A 72 0.20 16.82 26.82
CA GLN A 72 -0.69 17.76 27.52
C GLN A 72 -2.19 17.44 27.32
N GLY A 73 -2.53 16.37 26.59
CA GLY A 73 -3.90 15.96 26.29
C GLY A 73 -4.50 16.64 25.06
N GLU A 74 -3.73 17.46 24.34
CA GLU A 74 -4.14 18.07 23.08
C GLU A 74 -3.70 17.18 21.91
N HIS A 75 -4.67 16.49 21.29
CA HIS A 75 -4.34 15.62 20.17
C HIS A 75 -4.02 16.40 18.89
N VAL A 76 -2.82 16.18 18.37
CA VAL A 76 -2.41 16.62 17.03
C VAL A 76 -2.23 15.40 16.15
N HIS A 77 -2.97 15.30 15.05
CA HIS A 77 -2.76 14.22 14.08
C HIS A 77 -1.38 14.38 13.44
N VAL A 78 -0.63 13.29 13.36
CA VAL A 78 0.63 13.26 12.60
C VAL A 78 0.48 12.17 11.56
N VAL A 79 0.74 12.49 10.30
CA VAL A 79 0.60 11.56 9.17
C VAL A 79 1.90 11.55 8.38
N SER A 80 2.22 10.42 7.73
CA SER A 80 3.33 10.34 6.78
C SER A 80 3.02 11.12 5.49
N ASP A 81 3.99 11.22 4.59
CA ASP A 81 3.76 11.67 3.21
C ASP A 81 2.69 10.83 2.50
N ARG A 82 2.67 9.52 2.76
CA ARG A 82 1.64 8.58 2.28
C ARG A 82 0.27 8.88 2.85
N GLY A 83 0.17 9.04 4.17
CA GLY A 83 -1.08 9.41 4.81
C GLY A 83 -1.60 10.74 4.29
N PHE A 84 -0.71 11.69 4.00
CA PHE A 84 -1.10 12.93 3.36
C PHE A 84 -1.63 12.74 1.93
N GLU A 85 -0.99 11.90 1.11
CA GLU A 85 -1.51 11.55 -0.21
C GLU A 85 -2.88 10.87 -0.13
N ASP A 86 -3.08 9.97 0.83
CA ASP A 86 -4.38 9.33 1.09
C ASP A 86 -5.47 10.37 1.40
N LEU A 87 -5.19 11.32 2.31
CA LEU A 87 -6.10 12.42 2.63
C LEU A 87 -6.44 13.27 1.40
N VAL A 88 -5.44 13.62 0.58
CA VAL A 88 -5.64 14.40 -0.66
C VAL A 88 -6.50 13.64 -1.67
N ASN A 89 -6.48 12.31 -1.63
CA ASN A 89 -7.29 11.44 -2.48
C ASN A 89 -8.66 11.07 -1.87
N GLY A 90 -9.01 11.64 -0.71
CA GLY A 90 -10.29 11.39 -0.04
C GLY A 90 -10.35 10.11 0.79
N PHE A 91 -9.21 9.48 1.08
CA PHE A 91 -9.11 8.34 1.98
C PHE A 91 -8.79 8.78 3.41
N SER A 92 -9.05 7.90 4.39
CA SER A 92 -8.53 8.06 5.75
C SER A 92 -7.02 7.85 5.78
N ALA A 93 -6.34 8.44 6.76
CA ALA A 93 -4.91 8.27 6.98
C ALA A 93 -4.61 7.89 8.41
N ASP A 94 -3.60 7.04 8.58
CA ASP A 94 -3.17 6.58 9.88
C ASP A 94 -2.44 7.68 10.65
N CYS A 95 -2.80 7.79 11.92
CA CYS A 95 -2.20 8.76 12.82
C CYS A 95 -0.94 8.15 13.45
N LEU A 96 0.22 8.55 12.95
CA LEU A 96 1.52 8.08 13.38
C LEU A 96 1.71 8.21 14.89
N SER A 97 2.28 7.15 15.47
CA SER A 97 2.72 7.13 16.86
C SER A 97 4.07 7.85 16.99
N LEU A 98 4.19 8.70 18.00
CA LEU A 98 5.42 9.46 18.26
C LEU A 98 6.13 8.88 19.48
N SER A 99 7.44 8.67 19.36
CA SER A 99 8.31 8.17 20.42
C SER A 99 9.49 9.12 20.66
N LYS A 100 9.93 9.20 21.91
CA LYS A 100 11.13 9.95 22.30
C LYS A 100 12.35 9.04 22.25
N SER A 101 13.43 9.48 21.62
CA SER A 101 14.71 8.79 21.64
C SER A 101 15.48 9.07 22.93
N GLU A 102 16.42 8.19 23.28
CA GLU A 102 17.30 8.38 24.43
C GLU A 102 18.14 9.66 24.33
N LEU A 103 18.40 10.13 23.10
CA LEU A 103 19.12 11.37 22.80
C LEU A 103 18.20 12.62 22.81
N GLY A 104 16.94 12.48 23.21
CA GLY A 104 16.01 13.61 23.38
C GLY A 104 15.27 14.05 22.11
N GLY A 105 15.48 13.38 20.98
CA GLY A 105 14.73 13.61 19.74
C GLY A 105 13.35 12.94 19.77
N VAL A 106 12.41 13.44 18.97
CA VAL A 106 11.12 12.78 18.73
C VAL A 106 11.11 12.22 17.32
N PHE A 107 10.68 10.96 17.17
CA PHE A 107 10.59 10.28 15.89
C PHE A 107 9.31 9.45 15.81
N SER A 108 8.88 9.14 14.59
CA SER A 108 7.91 8.08 14.32
C SER A 108 8.69 6.83 13.91
N PRO A 109 8.52 5.68 14.58
CA PRO A 109 9.06 4.43 14.06
C PRO A 109 8.40 4.11 12.70
N PRO A 110 9.12 3.46 11.76
CA PRO A 110 8.52 3.00 10.51
C PRO A 110 7.42 1.99 10.82
N GLU A 111 6.29 2.11 10.13
CA GLU A 111 5.21 1.14 10.25
C GLU A 111 5.57 -0.15 9.49
N ARG A 112 5.04 -1.28 9.94
CA ARG A 112 5.28 -2.56 9.23
C ARG A 112 4.69 -2.44 7.83
N GLY A 113 5.47 -2.83 6.82
CA GLY A 113 5.05 -2.78 5.42
C GLY A 113 5.37 -1.47 4.71
N ASP A 114 5.95 -0.49 5.40
CA ASP A 114 6.26 0.80 4.78
C ASP A 114 7.24 0.69 3.60
N ASP A 115 8.09 -0.32 3.50
CA ASP A 115 8.98 -0.49 2.35
C ASP A 115 8.44 -1.45 1.28
N ILE A 116 7.30 -2.10 1.54
CA ILE A 116 6.71 -3.12 0.66
C ILE A 116 5.43 -2.60 0.00
N LEU A 117 4.54 -2.03 0.79
CA LEU A 117 3.22 -1.59 0.35
C LEU A 117 3.25 -0.13 -0.10
N GLY A 118 2.69 0.09 -1.28
CA GLY A 118 2.55 1.38 -1.92
C GLY A 118 1.17 2.00 -1.68
N ARG A 119 0.69 2.75 -2.68
CA ARG A 119 -0.59 3.46 -2.61
C ARG A 119 -1.76 2.50 -2.42
N ARG A 120 -2.84 2.98 -1.82
CA ARG A 120 -4.12 2.26 -1.81
C ARG A 120 -4.52 1.86 -3.22
N LEU A 121 -4.87 0.59 -3.38
CA LEU A 121 -5.22 -0.02 -4.64
C LEU A 121 -6.54 0.59 -5.12
N LYS A 122 -6.48 1.38 -6.19
CA LYS A 122 -7.68 1.88 -6.86
C LYS A 122 -8.14 0.82 -7.87
N PRO A 123 -9.45 0.48 -7.94
CA PRO A 123 -9.95 -0.42 -8.96
C PRO A 123 -9.58 0.09 -10.36
N ARG A 124 -8.73 -0.65 -11.09
CA ARG A 124 -8.37 -0.29 -12.47
C ARG A 124 -9.59 -0.49 -13.37
N LYS A 125 -9.78 0.40 -14.35
CA LYS A 125 -10.71 0.16 -15.46
C LYS A 125 -10.02 -0.78 -16.46
N PRO A 126 -10.75 -1.71 -17.12
CA PRO A 126 -10.18 -2.50 -18.19
C PRO A 126 -9.61 -1.59 -19.27
N SER A 127 -8.35 -1.79 -19.66
CA SER A 127 -7.81 -1.19 -20.88
C SER A 127 -8.30 -2.00 -22.07
N THR A 128 -9.08 -1.40 -22.95
CA THR A 128 -9.32 -1.93 -24.29
C THR A 128 -8.07 -1.72 -25.13
N HIS A 129 -7.41 -2.80 -25.56
CA HIS A 129 -6.27 -2.70 -26.46
C HIS A 129 -6.74 -2.39 -27.89
N ASP A 130 -6.08 -1.43 -28.56
CA ASP A 130 -6.33 -1.13 -29.97
C ASP A 130 -5.87 -2.31 -30.85
N PRO A 131 -6.66 -2.74 -31.85
CA PRO A 131 -6.39 -3.94 -32.62
C PRO A 131 -5.35 -3.65 -33.71
N VAL A 132 -4.06 -3.68 -33.36
CA VAL A 132 -2.97 -3.70 -34.34
C VAL A 132 -2.06 -4.89 -34.11
N ALA A 133 -2.34 -5.93 -34.91
CA ALA A 133 -1.42 -6.97 -35.39
C ALA A 133 -0.57 -7.71 -34.35
N LEU A 134 -1.19 -8.65 -33.62
CA LEU A 134 -0.57 -9.91 -33.20
C LEU A 134 -1.71 -10.93 -32.97
N THR A 135 -1.72 -11.99 -33.77
CA THR A 135 -2.70 -13.09 -33.75
C THR A 135 -2.49 -14.03 -32.55
N ALA A 136 -2.25 -13.48 -31.36
CA ALA A 136 -2.69 -14.12 -30.13
C ALA A 136 -4.21 -13.92 -30.07
N ASP A 137 -4.96 -14.84 -29.43
CA ASP A 137 -6.41 -14.64 -29.22
C ASP A 137 -6.60 -13.42 -28.29
N LEU A 138 -6.67 -12.23 -28.90
CA LEU A 138 -6.83 -10.96 -28.23
C LEU A 138 -8.09 -10.97 -27.36
N ALA A 139 -9.13 -11.70 -27.79
CA ALA A 139 -10.34 -11.86 -26.99
C ALA A 139 -10.11 -12.76 -25.76
N ALA A 140 -9.26 -13.78 -25.83
CA ALA A 140 -8.83 -14.53 -24.64
C ALA A 140 -7.95 -13.69 -23.71
N LEU A 141 -7.09 -12.83 -24.25
CA LEU A 141 -6.28 -11.87 -23.48
C LEU A 141 -7.15 -10.81 -22.80
N ASP A 142 -8.13 -10.27 -23.51
CA ASP A 142 -9.09 -9.30 -22.97
C ASP A 142 -9.97 -9.93 -21.89
N ARG A 143 -10.46 -11.16 -22.11
CA ARG A 143 -11.20 -11.92 -21.09
C ARG A 143 -10.34 -12.20 -19.87
N GLY A 144 -9.08 -12.62 -20.07
CA GLY A 144 -8.13 -12.86 -18.98
C GLY A 144 -7.83 -11.59 -18.19
N THR A 145 -7.70 -10.45 -18.86
CA THR A 145 -7.50 -9.13 -18.25
C THR A 145 -8.74 -8.69 -17.46
N ALA A 146 -9.93 -8.85 -18.04
CA ALA A 146 -11.19 -8.50 -17.37
C ALA A 146 -11.41 -9.35 -16.10
N ALA A 147 -11.24 -10.67 -16.21
CA ALA A 147 -11.41 -11.57 -15.08
C ALA A 147 -10.39 -11.34 -13.96
N HIS A 148 -9.14 -11.00 -14.32
CA HIS A 148 -8.12 -10.57 -13.36
C HIS A 148 -8.55 -9.28 -12.62
N ILE A 149 -8.97 -8.24 -13.34
CA ILE A 149 -9.43 -6.98 -12.74
C ILE A 149 -10.65 -7.19 -11.84
N ASP A 150 -11.61 -7.99 -12.28
CA ASP A 150 -12.82 -8.28 -11.52
C ASP A 150 -12.50 -9.07 -10.24
N THR A 151 -11.58 -10.04 -10.31
CA THR A 151 -11.12 -10.79 -9.14
C THR A 151 -10.42 -9.89 -8.12
N LEU A 152 -9.55 -8.99 -8.59
CA LEU A 152 -8.88 -8.01 -7.74
C LEU A 152 -9.87 -7.03 -7.09
N ARG A 153 -10.91 -6.61 -7.82
CA ARG A 153 -12.01 -5.80 -7.26
C ARG A 153 -12.76 -6.56 -6.18
N LEU A 154 -13.13 -7.82 -6.42
CA LEU A 154 -13.84 -8.66 -5.45
C LEU A 154 -13.01 -8.86 -4.18
N LEU A 155 -11.70 -9.09 -4.32
CA LEU A 155 -10.77 -9.21 -3.19
C LEU A 155 -10.71 -7.91 -2.39
N ALA A 156 -10.55 -6.76 -3.06
CA ALA A 156 -10.51 -5.46 -2.40
C ALA A 156 -11.81 -5.15 -1.65
N THR A 157 -12.98 -5.47 -2.23
CA THR A 157 -14.26 -5.32 -1.56
C THR A 157 -14.37 -6.25 -0.35
N PHE A 158 -13.99 -7.52 -0.49
CA PHE A 158 -14.02 -8.49 0.61
C PHE A 158 -13.17 -8.02 1.80
N LEU A 159 -11.94 -7.57 1.55
CA LEU A 159 -11.04 -7.08 2.60
C LEU A 159 -11.58 -5.79 3.24
N LEU A 160 -12.20 -4.92 2.46
CA LEU A 160 -12.80 -3.69 2.97
C LEU A 160 -13.97 -3.94 3.93
N ASP A 161 -14.74 -5.02 3.75
CA ASP A 161 -15.82 -5.42 4.68
C ASP A 161 -15.28 -5.76 6.10
N TYR A 162 -13.97 -6.00 6.23
CA TYR A 162 -13.25 -6.18 7.49
C TYR A 162 -12.37 -4.98 7.86
N ASP A 163 -12.63 -3.81 7.29
CA ASP A 163 -11.84 -2.58 7.44
C ASP A 163 -10.37 -2.73 7.01
N VAL A 164 -10.06 -3.69 6.13
CA VAL A 164 -8.71 -3.94 5.59
C VAL A 164 -8.54 -3.27 4.24
N GLN A 165 -7.45 -2.53 4.09
CA GLN A 165 -7.14 -1.79 2.87
C GLN A 165 -6.15 -2.58 2.02
N THR A 166 -6.40 -2.61 0.71
CA THR A 166 -5.47 -3.18 -0.27
C THR A 166 -4.59 -2.09 -0.88
N HIS A 167 -3.37 -2.46 -1.22
CA HIS A 167 -2.32 -1.56 -1.70
C HIS A 167 -1.64 -2.13 -2.96
N ASP A 168 -1.24 -1.25 -3.87
CA ASP A 168 -0.27 -1.54 -4.93
C ASP A 168 1.12 -1.81 -4.29
N PRO A 169 2.06 -2.46 -4.99
CA PRO A 169 3.45 -2.55 -4.55
C PRO A 169 4.13 -1.18 -4.52
N MET A 170 5.07 -1.01 -3.58
CA MET A 170 5.91 0.20 -3.55
C MET A 170 6.90 0.20 -4.73
N PRO A 171 7.21 1.35 -5.34
CA PRO A 171 8.37 1.51 -6.22
C PRO A 171 9.64 0.83 -5.67
N GLY A 172 10.17 -0.13 -6.43
CA GLY A 172 11.36 -0.91 -6.05
C GLY A 172 11.06 -2.23 -5.33
N ALA A 173 9.83 -2.45 -4.86
CA ALA A 173 9.37 -3.76 -4.41
C ALA A 173 9.01 -4.67 -5.62
N PRO A 174 8.91 -6.00 -5.41
CA PRO A 174 8.41 -6.90 -6.44
C PRO A 174 7.00 -6.54 -6.90
N LEU A 175 6.70 -6.82 -8.17
CA LEU A 175 5.46 -6.44 -8.84
C LEU A 175 4.30 -7.42 -8.53
N PHE A 176 3.94 -7.58 -7.26
CA PHE A 176 2.74 -8.29 -6.87
C PHE A 176 1.47 -7.48 -7.22
N ASP A 177 0.31 -8.15 -7.30
CA ASP A 177 -0.93 -7.53 -7.75
C ASP A 177 -1.65 -6.73 -6.66
N ALA A 178 -1.59 -7.20 -5.41
CA ALA A 178 -2.14 -6.52 -4.25
C ALA A 178 -1.38 -6.89 -2.98
N GLY A 179 -1.35 -6.00 -1.99
CA GLY A 179 -0.88 -6.32 -0.65
C GLY A 179 -1.69 -5.61 0.42
N TRP A 180 -1.67 -6.13 1.65
CA TRP A 180 -2.39 -5.57 2.79
C TRP A 180 -1.73 -5.94 4.10
N ILE A 181 -2.15 -5.30 5.18
CA ILE A 181 -1.73 -5.62 6.54
C ILE A 181 -2.96 -6.12 7.30
N TRP A 182 -2.82 -7.28 7.96
CA TRP A 182 -3.84 -7.80 8.86
C TRP A 182 -3.16 -8.37 10.10
N CYS A 183 -3.68 -8.04 11.29
CA CYS A 183 -3.14 -8.49 12.58
C CYS A 183 -1.60 -8.35 12.72
N ARG A 184 -0.98 -7.35 12.07
CA ARG A 184 0.47 -7.04 12.01
C ARG A 184 1.29 -7.88 11.03
N ASP A 185 0.68 -8.78 10.30
CA ASP A 185 1.32 -9.54 9.22
C ASP A 185 1.08 -8.85 7.88
N ILE A 186 2.08 -8.94 7.00
CA ILE A 186 2.02 -8.35 5.66
C ILE A 186 1.66 -9.46 4.69
N TYR A 187 0.58 -9.25 3.96
CA TYR A 187 0.11 -10.18 2.94
C TYR A 187 0.46 -9.60 1.56
N ILE A 188 0.95 -10.46 0.67
CA ILE A 188 1.16 -10.13 -0.74
C ILE A 188 0.39 -11.15 -1.59
N ALA A 189 -0.27 -10.66 -2.62
CA ALA A 189 -1.13 -11.47 -3.46
C ALA A 189 -0.74 -11.40 -4.94
N GLU A 190 -0.82 -12.56 -5.57
CA GLU A 190 -0.78 -12.71 -7.02
C GLU A 190 -2.15 -13.22 -7.48
N VAL A 191 -2.78 -12.52 -8.43
CA VAL A 191 -4.12 -12.77 -8.93
C VAL A 191 -4.05 -13.41 -10.31
N LYS A 192 -4.53 -14.65 -10.43
CA LYS A 192 -4.56 -15.39 -11.69
C LYS A 192 -5.97 -15.64 -12.20
N SER A 193 -6.22 -15.18 -13.43
CA SER A 193 -7.33 -15.68 -14.24
C SER A 193 -6.99 -17.05 -14.81
N LEU A 194 -7.96 -17.97 -14.79
CA LEU A 194 -7.75 -19.36 -15.17
C LEU A 194 -8.25 -19.56 -16.59
N GLY A 195 -7.32 -19.81 -17.52
CA GLY A 195 -7.65 -20.09 -18.90
C GLY A 195 -8.58 -21.31 -19.09
N ALA A 196 -9.15 -21.44 -20.29
CA ALA A 196 -10.00 -22.58 -20.62
C ALA A 196 -9.19 -23.88 -20.67
N GLY A 197 -9.56 -24.85 -19.82
CA GLY A 197 -8.98 -26.20 -19.80
C GLY A 197 -7.87 -26.42 -18.77
N VAL A 198 -7.70 -27.68 -18.39
CA VAL A 198 -6.82 -28.13 -17.28
C VAL A 198 -5.34 -27.77 -17.51
N ALA A 199 -4.88 -27.79 -18.76
CA ALA A 199 -3.49 -27.46 -19.08
C ALA A 199 -3.17 -25.97 -18.87
N ALA A 200 -4.04 -25.08 -19.36
CA ALA A 200 -3.91 -23.64 -19.18
C ALA A 200 -4.04 -23.24 -17.71
N GLU A 201 -5.01 -23.83 -17.00
CA GLU A 201 -5.17 -23.68 -15.55
C GLU A 201 -3.90 -24.07 -14.79
N THR A 202 -3.36 -25.26 -15.09
CA THR A 202 -2.12 -25.76 -14.46
C THR A 202 -0.94 -24.83 -14.71
N GLN A 203 -0.82 -24.28 -15.92
CA GLN A 203 0.24 -23.35 -16.26
C GLN A 203 0.12 -22.03 -15.47
N GLN A 204 -1.08 -21.45 -15.38
CA GLN A 204 -1.30 -20.19 -14.66
C GLN A 204 -1.03 -20.33 -13.16
N ILE A 205 -1.47 -21.44 -12.55
CA ILE A 205 -1.21 -21.72 -11.14
C ILE A 205 0.28 -21.89 -10.87
N ARG A 206 1.01 -22.64 -11.72
CA ARG A 206 2.48 -22.78 -11.60
C ARG A 206 3.19 -21.44 -11.72
N LEU A 207 2.76 -20.61 -12.67
CA LEU A 207 3.35 -19.30 -12.90
C LEU A 207 3.14 -18.39 -11.67
N GLY A 208 1.89 -18.30 -11.19
CA GLY A 208 1.57 -17.49 -10.01
C GLY A 208 2.30 -17.96 -8.75
N LEU A 209 2.38 -19.28 -8.54
CA LEU A 209 3.13 -19.84 -7.42
C LEU A 209 4.63 -19.52 -7.53
N GLY A 210 5.22 -19.65 -8.72
CA GLY A 210 6.62 -19.32 -8.95
C GLY A 210 6.93 -17.84 -8.68
N GLN A 211 6.04 -16.94 -9.11
CA GLN A 211 6.14 -15.51 -8.83
C GLN A 211 6.08 -15.23 -7.32
N LEU A 212 5.12 -15.79 -6.59
CA LEU A 212 5.00 -15.57 -5.15
C LEU A 212 6.22 -16.06 -4.37
N LEU A 213 6.79 -17.20 -4.75
CA LEU A 213 8.01 -17.72 -4.14
C LEU A 213 9.20 -16.80 -4.40
N ASP A 214 9.33 -16.28 -5.61
CA ASP A 214 10.36 -15.30 -5.98
C ASP A 214 10.19 -13.98 -5.22
N TYR A 215 8.96 -13.44 -5.15
CA TYR A 215 8.67 -12.20 -4.41
C TYR A 215 8.98 -12.35 -2.92
N SER A 216 8.57 -13.47 -2.32
CA SER A 216 8.82 -13.77 -0.91
C SER A 216 10.33 -13.86 -0.63
N TYR A 217 11.11 -14.41 -1.56
CA TYR A 217 12.57 -14.45 -1.46
C TYR A 217 13.21 -13.06 -1.60
N GLN A 218 12.73 -12.23 -2.53
CA GLN A 218 13.28 -10.88 -2.77
C GLN A 218 13.01 -9.90 -1.64
N LEU A 219 11.87 -10.01 -0.94
CA LEU A 219 11.47 -9.06 0.08
C LEU A 219 12.28 -9.18 1.39
N ASP A 220 13.08 -10.25 1.58
CA ASP A 220 13.90 -10.52 2.78
C ASP A 220 13.16 -10.26 4.11
N LYS A 221 11.84 -10.46 4.10
CA LYS A 221 10.91 -10.11 5.17
C LYS A 221 9.83 -11.17 5.28
N ALA A 222 9.34 -11.37 6.50
CA ALA A 222 8.20 -12.25 6.74
C ALA A 222 6.94 -11.62 6.13
N VAL A 223 6.57 -12.11 4.94
CA VAL A 223 5.30 -11.85 4.27
C VAL A 223 4.53 -13.16 4.14
N GLN A 224 3.21 -13.07 4.16
CA GLN A 224 2.31 -14.18 3.89
C GLN A 224 1.91 -14.13 2.41
N PRO A 225 2.45 -15.01 1.55
CA PRO A 225 2.06 -15.05 0.15
C PRO A 225 0.66 -15.66 -0.02
N VAL A 226 -0.12 -15.07 -0.92
CA VAL A 226 -1.50 -15.46 -1.23
C VAL A 226 -1.66 -15.61 -2.74
N LEU A 227 -2.00 -16.82 -3.20
CA LEU A 227 -2.40 -17.05 -4.58
C LEU A 227 -3.92 -16.92 -4.69
N VAL A 228 -4.38 -15.90 -5.40
CA VAL A 228 -5.80 -15.61 -5.59
C VAL A 228 -6.20 -16.06 -6.99
N LEU A 229 -7.11 -17.01 -7.08
CA LEU A 229 -7.65 -17.48 -8.37
C LEU A 229 -9.03 -16.88 -8.62
N GLU A 230 -9.38 -16.62 -9.87
CA GLU A 230 -10.73 -16.12 -10.24
C GLU A 230 -11.87 -17.09 -9.86
N ARG A 231 -11.55 -18.38 -9.74
CA ARG A 231 -12.48 -19.48 -9.45
C ARG A 231 -11.72 -20.65 -8.81
N PRO A 232 -12.41 -21.62 -8.19
CA PRO A 232 -11.77 -22.80 -7.65
C PRO A 232 -10.97 -23.56 -8.73
N PRO A 233 -9.78 -24.10 -8.40
CA PRO A 233 -9.04 -24.95 -9.33
C PRO A 233 -9.79 -26.26 -9.55
N SER A 234 -9.68 -26.80 -10.77
CA SER A 234 -10.33 -28.06 -11.14
C SER A 234 -9.71 -29.27 -10.43
N ASP A 235 -8.42 -29.16 -10.07
CA ASP A 235 -7.66 -30.20 -9.37
C ASP A 235 -7.36 -29.76 -7.93
N SER A 236 -7.97 -30.45 -6.98
CA SER A 236 -7.82 -30.20 -5.54
C SER A 236 -6.38 -30.35 -5.02
N ARG A 237 -5.47 -30.99 -5.76
CA ARG A 237 -4.05 -31.09 -5.36
C ARG A 237 -3.41 -29.73 -5.15
N TRP A 238 -3.89 -28.69 -5.83
CA TRP A 238 -3.30 -27.35 -5.76
C TRP A 238 -3.37 -26.75 -4.36
N GLN A 239 -4.39 -27.09 -3.58
CA GLN A 239 -4.47 -26.71 -2.18
C GLN A 239 -3.24 -27.22 -1.40
N HIS A 240 -2.99 -28.53 -1.47
CA HIS A 240 -1.88 -29.18 -0.78
C HIS A 240 -0.51 -28.67 -1.26
N VAL A 241 -0.36 -28.40 -2.57
CA VAL A 241 0.88 -27.85 -3.12
C VAL A 241 1.15 -26.47 -2.55
N CYS A 242 0.15 -25.58 -2.52
CA CYS A 242 0.32 -24.23 -1.98
C CYS A 242 0.61 -24.27 -0.47
N GLU A 243 -0.13 -25.08 0.28
CA GLU A 243 0.09 -25.29 1.71
C GLU A 243 1.52 -25.80 2.01
N SER A 244 2.04 -26.72 1.20
CA SER A 244 3.38 -27.30 1.39
C SER A 244 4.52 -26.28 1.32
N VAL A 245 4.27 -25.12 0.68
CA VAL A 245 5.23 -24.03 0.55
C VAL A 245 4.79 -22.76 1.28
N GLY A 246 3.79 -22.86 2.16
CA GLY A 246 3.31 -21.75 2.98
C GLY A 246 2.53 -20.67 2.22
N VAL A 247 1.99 -20.99 1.05
CA VAL A 247 1.16 -20.07 0.24
C VAL A 247 -0.32 -20.35 0.53
N ILE A 248 -1.07 -19.29 0.84
CA ILE A 248 -2.53 -19.39 0.99
C ILE A 248 -3.14 -19.41 -0.41
N LEU A 249 -3.85 -20.47 -0.75
CA LEU A 249 -4.65 -20.54 -1.98
C LEU A 249 -6.07 -20.10 -1.68
N THR A 250 -6.58 -19.13 -2.44
CA THR A 250 -7.91 -18.59 -2.21
C THR A 250 -8.61 -18.15 -3.50
N TYR A 251 -9.93 -17.96 -3.45
CA TYR A 251 -10.75 -17.58 -4.59
C TYR A 251 -12.13 -17.04 -4.16
N PRO A 252 -12.81 -16.25 -5.02
CA PRO A 252 -14.18 -15.80 -4.77
C PRO A 252 -15.18 -16.96 -4.61
N PRO A 253 -16.32 -16.72 -3.95
CA PRO A 253 -16.71 -15.46 -3.29
C PRO A 253 -16.23 -15.36 -1.83
N LEU A 254 -15.68 -16.45 -1.29
CA LEU A 254 -15.43 -16.56 0.16
C LEU A 254 -14.04 -16.09 0.58
N PHE A 255 -13.07 -16.13 -0.34
CA PHE A 255 -11.67 -15.83 -0.05
C PHE A 255 -11.16 -16.52 1.22
N SER A 256 -11.45 -17.81 1.38
CA SER A 256 -11.10 -18.57 2.58
C SER A 256 -9.60 -18.53 2.87
N GLY A 257 -9.26 -18.41 4.15
CA GLY A 257 -7.87 -18.41 4.65
C GLY A 257 -7.24 -17.02 4.79
N ILE A 258 -7.91 -15.96 4.33
CA ILE A 258 -7.50 -14.56 4.53
C ILE A 258 -8.59 -13.74 5.21
#